data_AF-A0A937VSQ4-F1
#
_entry.id   AF-A0A937VSQ4-F1
#
_cell.length_a   1.000
_cell.length_b   1.000
_cell.length_c   1.000
_cell.angle_alpha   90.00
_cell.angle_beta   90.00
_cell.angle_gamma   90.00
#
_symmetry.space_group_name_H-M   'P 1'
#
loop_
_entity.id
_entity.type
_entity.pdbx_description
1 polymer ?
#
loop_
_entity_poly.entity_id
_entity_poly.type
_entity_poly.pdbx_seq_one_letter_code
_entity_poly.pdbx_strand_id
1 'polypeptide(L)'
;MKKVIGKRKNLGFTLIELLVVISIIGILASLTLVSYNSAQKQSRDTQRRSDLSQYRNALETYASNNNGNYPIHSAEYNVAGFCGAGGDLVGYISVCPTDPIETNQYSYLSDATGSKFILYGDLETAGWWYVCSTGQSTKTGTETKPTLSNCP
;
A
#
# COMPACT_ATOMS: atom_id res chain seq x y z
N MET A 1 44.42 64.56 5.65
CA MET A 1 44.24 63.11 5.91
C MET A 1 43.72 62.45 4.63
N LYS A 2 44.50 61.59 3.97
CA LYS A 2 44.08 60.89 2.73
C LYS A 2 43.46 59.54 3.09
N LYS A 3 42.16 59.37 2.84
CA LYS A 3 41.42 58.12 3.08
C LYS A 3 41.67 57.16 1.90
N VAL A 4 42.38 56.06 2.15
CA VAL A 4 42.63 55.02 1.14
C VAL A 4 41.39 54.15 1.04
N ILE A 5 40.69 54.19 -0.10
CA ILE A 5 39.51 53.35 -0.39
C ILE A 5 40.02 52.07 -1.08
N GLY A 6 40.10 50.96 -0.35
CA GLY A 6 40.46 49.66 -0.92
C GLY A 6 39.38 49.15 -1.87
N LYS A 7 39.71 48.97 -3.16
CA LYS A 7 38.84 48.31 -4.13
C LYS A 7 38.62 46.85 -3.71
N ARG A 8 37.38 46.47 -3.41
CA ARG A 8 37.01 45.06 -3.26
C ARG A 8 37.15 44.37 -4.62
N LYS A 9 37.93 43.29 -4.69
CA LYS A 9 37.98 42.43 -5.88
C LYS A 9 36.67 41.63 -5.92
N ASN A 10 35.85 41.87 -6.93
CA ASN A 10 34.74 40.99 -7.24
C ASN A 10 35.32 39.69 -7.80
N LEU A 11 35.25 38.62 -7.02
CA LEU A 11 35.56 37.27 -7.47
C LEU A 11 34.32 36.74 -8.18
N GLY A 12 34.42 36.52 -9.50
CA GLY A 12 33.38 35.87 -10.28
C GLY A 12 33.57 34.36 -10.27
N PHE A 13 32.47 33.61 -10.39
CA PHE A 13 32.52 32.17 -10.62
C PHE A 13 33.15 31.86 -11.99
N THR A 14 33.99 30.83 -12.04
CA THR A 14 34.54 30.31 -13.28
C THR A 14 33.55 29.35 -13.95
N LEU A 15 33.62 29.24 -15.29
CA LEU A 15 32.79 28.29 -16.04
C LEU A 15 33.05 26.84 -15.62
N ILE A 16 34.28 26.50 -15.23
CA ILE A 16 34.64 25.15 -14.78
C ILE A 16 34.02 24.83 -13.41
N GLU A 17 33.96 25.80 -12.50
CA GLU A 17 33.29 25.62 -11.20
C GLU A 17 31.80 25.34 -11.39
N LEU A 18 31.13 26.06 -12.29
CA LEU A 18 29.72 25.79 -12.59
C LEU A 18 29.53 24.39 -13.22
N LEU A 19 30.43 23.99 -14.13
CA LEU A 19 30.37 22.70 -14.83
C LEU A 19 30.51 21.52 -13.86
N VAL A 20 31.43 21.61 -12.89
CA VAL A 20 31.61 20.56 -11.88
C VAL A 20 30.41 20.47 -10.94
N VAL A 21 29.77 21.58 -10.60
CA VAL A 21 28.60 21.57 -9.72
C VAL A 21 27.41 20.89 -10.39
N ILE A 22 27.10 21.22 -11.64
CA ILE A 22 25.97 20.60 -12.35
C ILE A 22 26.23 19.11 -12.62
N SER A 23 27.48 18.70 -12.81
CA SER A 23 27.82 17.29 -13.00
C SER A 23 27.61 16.48 -11.72
N ILE A 24 28.03 17.01 -10.56
CA ILE A 24 27.79 16.37 -9.25
C ILE A 24 26.28 16.31 -8.94
N ILE A 25 25.53 17.40 -9.17
CA ILE A 25 24.08 17.42 -8.99
C ILE A 25 23.41 16.37 -9.89
N GLY A 26 23.84 16.25 -11.15
CA GLY A 26 23.31 15.24 -12.07
C GLY A 26 23.52 13.80 -11.57
N ILE A 27 24.71 13.49 -11.05
CA ILE A 27 25.00 12.17 -10.47
C ILE A 27 24.10 11.90 -9.25
N LEU A 28 24.04 12.84 -8.30
CA LEU A 28 23.21 12.68 -7.09
C LEU A 28 21.71 12.60 -7.41
N ALA A 29 21.24 13.38 -8.38
CA ALA A 29 19.84 13.37 -8.83
C ALA A 29 19.44 12.01 -9.43
N SER A 30 20.31 11.36 -10.20
CA SER A 30 19.99 10.05 -10.78
C SER A 30 19.81 8.95 -9.73
N LEU A 31 20.66 8.92 -8.69
CA LEU A 31 20.58 7.93 -7.61
C LEU A 31 19.32 8.12 -6.74
N THR A 32 18.96 9.38 -6.47
CA THR A 32 17.80 9.71 -5.62
C THR A 32 16.46 9.33 -6.25
N LEU A 33 16.33 9.38 -7.58
CA LEU A 33 15.09 8.97 -8.26
C LEU A 33 14.80 7.47 -8.12
N VAL A 34 15.82 6.61 -8.17
CA VAL A 34 15.63 5.16 -8.05
C VAL A 34 15.19 4.79 -6.63
N SER A 35 15.83 5.35 -5.61
CA SER A 35 15.47 5.07 -4.21
C SER A 35 14.08 5.60 -3.85
N TYR A 36 13.72 6.78 -4.37
CA TYR A 36 12.40 7.38 -4.18
C TYR A 36 11.27 6.48 -4.70
N ASN A 37 11.41 5.93 -5.91
CA ASN A 37 10.40 5.05 -6.48
C ASN A 37 10.20 3.77 -5.65
N SER A 38 11.28 3.16 -5.15
CA SER A 38 11.19 1.98 -4.28
C SER A 38 10.50 2.29 -2.95
N ALA A 39 10.84 3.43 -2.34
CA ALA A 39 10.21 3.88 -1.09
C ALA A 39 8.70 4.12 -1.26
N GLN A 40 8.29 4.72 -2.38
CA GLN A 40 6.88 4.93 -2.72
C GLN A 40 6.11 3.60 -2.86
N LYS A 41 6.70 2.59 -3.51
CA LYS A 41 6.09 1.25 -3.60
C LYS A 41 5.90 0.61 -2.23
N GLN A 42 6.92 0.67 -1.37
CA GLN A 42 6.84 0.13 0.00
C GLN A 42 5.80 0.86 0.87
N SER A 43 5.68 2.18 0.70
CA SER A 43 4.65 2.97 1.38
C SER A 43 3.25 2.52 0.97
N ARG A 44 3.00 2.31 -0.33
CA ARG A 44 1.72 1.79 -0.82
C ARG A 44 1.46 0.36 -0.38
N ASP A 45 2.47 -0.50 -0.37
CA ASP A 45 2.32 -1.87 0.17
C ASP A 45 1.97 -1.88 1.65
N THR A 46 2.52 -0.94 2.43
CA THR A 46 2.16 -0.76 3.84
C THR A 46 0.71 -0.30 3.98
N GLN A 47 0.26 0.61 3.12
CA GLN A 47 -1.14 1.03 3.05
C GLN A 47 -2.06 -0.16 2.72
N ARG A 48 -1.74 -0.94 1.68
CA ARG A 48 -2.50 -2.16 1.29
C ARG A 48 -2.68 -3.14 2.45
N ARG A 49 -1.61 -3.39 3.21
CA ARG A 49 -1.68 -4.27 4.40
C ARG A 49 -2.58 -3.68 5.49
N SER A 50 -2.51 -2.37 5.71
CA SER A 50 -3.39 -1.67 6.65
C SER A 50 -4.86 -1.77 6.21
N ASP A 51 -5.12 -1.57 4.92
CA ASP A 51 -6.45 -1.65 4.31
C ASP A 51 -7.07 -3.04 4.50
N LEU A 52 -6.33 -4.11 4.19
CA LEU A 52 -6.77 -5.48 4.44
C LEU A 52 -7.05 -5.75 5.93
N SER A 53 -6.26 -5.16 6.84
CA SER A 53 -6.50 -5.27 8.28
C SER A 53 -7.77 -4.54 8.73
N GLN A 54 -8.08 -3.39 8.13
CA GLN A 54 -9.32 -2.66 8.37
C GLN A 54 -10.54 -3.47 7.92
N TYR A 55 -10.50 -4.08 6.72
CA TYR A 55 -11.54 -4.99 6.27
C TYR A 55 -11.69 -6.20 7.20
N ARG A 56 -10.58 -6.81 7.65
CA ARG A 56 -10.61 -7.91 8.63
C ARG A 56 -11.37 -7.49 9.88
N ASN A 57 -11.02 -6.35 10.49
CA ASN A 57 -11.68 -5.87 11.71
C ASN A 57 -13.19 -5.63 11.50
N ALA A 58 -13.58 -5.11 10.33
CA ALA A 58 -14.99 -4.94 9.98
C ALA A 58 -15.72 -6.29 9.84
N LEU A 59 -15.07 -7.29 9.21
CA LEU A 59 -15.60 -8.66 9.10
C LEU A 59 -15.72 -9.35 10.46
N GLU A 60 -14.76 -9.17 11.38
CA GLU A 60 -14.88 -9.68 12.76
C GLU A 60 -16.08 -9.06 13.48
N THR A 61 -16.27 -7.74 13.33
CA THR A 61 -17.40 -7.03 13.92
C THR A 61 -18.73 -7.48 13.30
N TYR A 62 -18.76 -7.70 11.99
CA TYR A 62 -19.90 -8.29 11.29
C TYR A 62 -20.22 -9.68 11.84
N ALA A 63 -19.24 -10.57 11.95
CA ALA A 63 -19.44 -11.93 12.43
C ALA A 63 -19.97 -11.94 13.87
N SER A 64 -19.47 -11.04 14.73
CA SER A 64 -19.99 -10.87 16.09
C SER A 64 -21.50 -10.57 16.12
N ASN A 65 -22.02 -9.89 15.11
CA ASN A 65 -23.45 -9.56 14.98
C ASN A 65 -24.25 -10.60 14.18
N ASN A 66 -23.58 -11.54 13.51
CA ASN A 66 -24.18 -12.52 12.59
C ASN A 66 -23.85 -13.96 13.01
N ASN A 67 -24.03 -14.26 14.31
CA ASN A 67 -23.85 -15.61 14.87
C ASN A 67 -22.46 -16.24 14.64
N GLY A 68 -21.43 -15.41 14.49
CA GLY A 68 -20.06 -15.87 14.21
C GLY A 68 -19.79 -16.20 12.75
N ASN A 69 -20.72 -15.93 11.83
CA ASN A 69 -20.56 -16.19 10.41
C ASN A 69 -20.16 -14.93 9.65
N TYR A 70 -19.26 -15.10 8.70
CA TYR A 70 -18.83 -14.09 7.74
C TYR A 70 -19.73 -14.06 6.50
N PRO A 71 -19.72 -12.97 5.72
CA PRO A 71 -20.46 -12.87 4.46
C PRO A 71 -20.11 -14.02 3.51
N ILE A 72 -21.12 -14.65 2.91
CA ILE A 72 -20.91 -15.78 1.99
C ILE A 72 -21.05 -15.30 0.56
N HIS A 73 -20.02 -15.53 -0.25
CA HIS A 73 -20.08 -15.33 -1.68
C HIS A 73 -19.73 -16.63 -2.42
N SER A 74 -20.46 -16.93 -3.50
CA SER A 74 -20.28 -18.14 -4.30
C SER A 74 -18.97 -18.17 -5.10
N ALA A 75 -18.27 -17.04 -5.15
CA ALA A 75 -17.01 -16.84 -5.82
C ALA A 75 -16.22 -15.75 -5.10
N GLU A 76 -15.02 -15.49 -5.59
CA GLU A 76 -14.24 -14.34 -5.17
C GLU A 76 -15.04 -13.05 -5.33
N TYR A 77 -15.01 -12.24 -4.28
CA TYR A 77 -15.76 -11.01 -4.17
C TYR A 77 -14.83 -9.81 -4.05
N ASN A 78 -15.20 -8.72 -4.68
CA ASN A 78 -14.47 -7.47 -4.61
C ASN A 78 -14.86 -6.71 -3.35
N VAL A 79 -13.90 -6.44 -2.46
CA VAL A 79 -14.20 -5.82 -1.16
C VAL A 79 -14.77 -4.41 -1.27
N ALA A 80 -14.55 -3.70 -2.39
CA ALA A 80 -15.17 -2.38 -2.61
C ALA A 80 -16.70 -2.48 -2.61
N GLY A 81 -17.25 -3.65 -2.99
CA GLY A 81 -18.68 -3.93 -2.94
C GLY A 81 -19.23 -4.07 -1.52
N PHE A 82 -18.40 -4.29 -0.50
CA PHE A 82 -18.87 -4.45 0.87
C PHE A 82 -19.42 -3.16 1.49
N CYS A 83 -18.89 -1.99 1.11
CA CYS A 83 -19.37 -0.71 1.63
C CYS A 83 -20.36 -0.01 0.69
N GLY A 84 -20.66 -0.61 -0.47
CA GLY A 84 -21.70 -0.12 -1.37
C GLY A 84 -23.09 -0.26 -0.77
N ALA A 85 -24.10 0.42 -1.34
CA ALA A 85 -25.47 0.31 -0.88
C ALA A 85 -25.94 -1.17 -0.89
N GLY A 86 -26.31 -1.70 0.27
CA GLY A 86 -26.72 -3.10 0.44
C GLY A 86 -25.56 -4.10 0.58
N GLY A 87 -24.31 -3.63 0.66
CA GLY A 87 -23.16 -4.48 0.95
C GLY A 87 -23.10 -4.92 2.41
N ASP A 88 -22.45 -6.06 2.67
CA ASP A 88 -22.46 -6.70 3.98
C ASP A 88 -21.79 -5.88 5.09
N LEU A 89 -20.81 -5.02 4.75
CA LEU A 89 -20.07 -4.22 5.73
C LEU A 89 -20.60 -2.79 5.88
N VAL A 90 -21.76 -2.47 5.30
CA VAL A 90 -22.41 -1.18 5.54
C VAL A 90 -22.73 -1.02 7.03
N GLY A 91 -22.13 0.00 7.65
CA GLY A 91 -22.25 0.27 9.09
C GLY A 91 -21.19 -0.41 9.96
N TYR A 92 -20.38 -1.31 9.41
CA TYR A 92 -19.24 -1.94 10.08
C TYR A 92 -17.90 -1.26 9.74
N ILE A 93 -17.85 -0.56 8.61
CA ILE A 93 -16.72 0.25 8.17
C ILE A 93 -17.23 1.58 7.60
N SER A 94 -16.59 2.69 7.98
CA SER A 94 -17.05 4.03 7.64
C SER A 94 -16.62 4.51 6.25
N VAL A 95 -15.45 4.06 5.79
CA VAL A 95 -14.89 4.35 4.47
C VAL A 95 -14.28 3.06 3.94
N CYS A 96 -14.60 2.68 2.71
CA CYS A 96 -14.02 1.52 2.06
C CYS A 96 -12.56 1.81 1.65
N PRO A 97 -11.55 1.17 2.27
CA PRO A 97 -10.19 1.33 1.81
C PRO A 97 -10.05 0.87 0.35
N THR A 98 -9.39 1.69 -0.45
CA THR A 98 -9.20 1.47 -1.88
C THR A 98 -7.72 1.44 -2.19
N ASP A 99 -7.32 0.57 -3.13
CA ASP A 99 -5.93 0.48 -3.53
C ASP A 99 -5.39 1.83 -4.04
N PRO A 100 -4.20 2.29 -3.60
CA PRO A 100 -3.67 3.59 -4.00
C PRO A 100 -3.44 3.78 -5.50
N ILE A 101 -3.44 2.69 -6.30
CA ILE A 101 -3.28 2.73 -7.76
C ILE A 101 -4.59 2.35 -8.47
N GLU A 102 -5.64 1.99 -7.73
CA GLU A 102 -6.99 1.60 -8.19
C GLU A 102 -7.07 0.38 -9.14
N THR A 103 -5.97 -0.03 -9.77
CA THR A 103 -5.92 -1.16 -10.71
C THR A 103 -5.91 -2.53 -10.03
N ASN A 104 -5.53 -2.61 -8.75
CA ASN A 104 -5.41 -3.86 -8.00
C ASN A 104 -6.34 -3.84 -6.78
N GLN A 105 -7.63 -4.13 -7.00
CA GLN A 105 -8.59 -4.17 -5.90
C GLN A 105 -8.41 -5.40 -5.01
N TYR A 106 -8.67 -5.23 -3.72
CA TYR A 106 -8.60 -6.34 -2.78
C TYR A 106 -9.77 -7.30 -2.98
N SER A 107 -9.51 -8.56 -2.67
CA SER A 107 -10.45 -9.64 -2.91
C SER A 107 -10.74 -10.40 -1.63
N TYR A 108 -11.96 -10.93 -1.56
CA TYR A 108 -12.49 -11.71 -0.46
C TYR A 108 -12.98 -13.06 -0.98
N LEU A 109 -12.75 -14.11 -0.21
CA LEU A 109 -13.34 -15.41 -0.45
C LEU A 109 -13.70 -16.06 0.89
N SER A 110 -14.90 -16.60 0.99
CA SER A 110 -15.39 -17.37 2.14
C SER A 110 -15.53 -18.84 1.79
N ASP A 111 -15.55 -19.71 2.80
CA ASP A 111 -16.08 -21.05 2.62
C ASP A 111 -17.62 -21.02 2.46
N ALA A 112 -18.19 -22.18 2.09
CA ALA A 112 -19.62 -22.31 1.82
C ALA A 112 -20.50 -22.12 3.08
N THR A 113 -19.91 -22.17 4.26
CA THR A 113 -20.60 -22.02 5.55
C THR A 113 -20.41 -20.65 6.17
N GLY A 114 -19.54 -19.79 5.62
CA GLY A 114 -19.18 -18.51 6.20
C GLY A 114 -18.40 -18.65 7.51
N SER A 115 -17.79 -19.80 7.77
CA SER A 115 -17.01 -20.06 8.99
C SER A 115 -15.56 -19.61 8.86
N LYS A 116 -15.06 -19.53 7.62
CA LYS A 116 -13.70 -19.09 7.32
C LYS A 116 -13.70 -18.13 6.14
N PHE A 117 -12.74 -17.21 6.14
CA PHE A 117 -12.48 -16.36 4.99
C PHE A 117 -10.99 -16.11 4.78
N ILE A 118 -10.68 -15.68 3.57
CA ILE A 118 -9.39 -15.11 3.18
C ILE A 118 -9.63 -13.78 2.46
N LEU A 119 -8.91 -12.76 2.91
CA LEU A 119 -8.77 -11.46 2.26
C LEU A 119 -7.38 -11.37 1.64
N TYR A 120 -7.24 -10.80 0.45
CA TYR A 120 -5.91 -10.63 -0.13
C TYR A 120 -5.83 -9.50 -1.16
N GLY A 121 -4.60 -9.08 -1.43
CA GLY A 121 -4.25 -8.10 -2.46
C GLY A 121 -2.83 -8.33 -2.97
N ASP A 122 -2.54 -7.82 -4.15
CA ASP A 122 -1.20 -7.90 -4.74
C ASP A 122 -0.34 -6.71 -4.29
N LEU A 123 0.87 -7.00 -3.78
CA LEU A 123 1.84 -6.00 -3.38
C LEU A 123 2.85 -5.74 -4.50
N GLU A 124 3.22 -4.48 -4.69
CA GLU A 124 4.15 -4.07 -5.75
C GLU A 124 5.56 -4.60 -5.56
N THR A 125 5.96 -4.92 -4.32
CA THR A 125 7.32 -5.36 -4.01
C THR A 125 7.43 -6.82 -3.57
N ALA A 126 6.31 -7.45 -3.21
CA ALA A 126 6.34 -8.72 -2.48
C ALA A 126 5.28 -9.75 -2.93
N GLY A 127 4.56 -9.48 -4.03
CA GLY A 127 3.49 -10.34 -4.53
C GLY A 127 2.29 -10.38 -3.60
N TRP A 128 1.53 -11.47 -3.61
CA TRP A 128 0.28 -11.52 -2.86
C TRP A 128 0.45 -11.50 -1.34
N TRP A 129 -0.28 -10.61 -0.70
CA TRP A 129 -0.48 -10.59 0.74
C TRP A 129 -1.90 -11.05 1.07
N TYR A 130 -2.04 -11.92 2.05
CA TYR A 130 -3.35 -12.40 2.48
C TYR A 130 -3.51 -12.33 4.00
N VAL A 131 -4.77 -12.30 4.40
CA VAL A 131 -5.26 -12.18 5.76
C VAL A 131 -6.40 -13.20 5.97
N CYS A 132 -6.29 -14.03 6.98
CA CYS A 132 -7.25 -15.10 7.29
C CYS A 132 -8.21 -14.68 8.41
N SER A 133 -9.36 -15.37 8.50
CA SER A 133 -10.28 -15.27 9.65
C SER A 133 -9.64 -15.67 10.99
N THR A 134 -8.56 -16.44 10.97
CA THR A 134 -7.80 -16.81 12.18
C THR A 134 -6.86 -15.70 12.67
N GLY A 135 -6.78 -14.57 11.95
CA GLY A 135 -5.86 -13.46 12.23
C GLY A 135 -4.48 -13.59 11.58
N GLN A 136 -4.16 -14.75 10.97
CA GLN A 136 -2.91 -14.91 10.20
C GLN A 136 -2.85 -13.89 9.06
N SER A 137 -1.75 -13.14 8.98
CA SER A 137 -1.50 -12.16 7.91
C SER A 137 -0.07 -12.32 7.40
N THR A 138 0.09 -12.78 6.16
CA THR A 138 1.42 -13.04 5.60
C THR A 138 1.40 -13.01 4.08
N LYS A 139 2.59 -13.05 3.48
CA LYS A 139 2.75 -13.22 2.03
C LYS A 139 2.54 -14.67 1.63
N THR A 140 2.08 -14.88 0.39
CA THR A 140 2.14 -16.20 -0.23
C THR A 140 3.60 -16.65 -0.43
N GLY A 141 3.84 -17.96 -0.34
CA GLY A 141 5.14 -18.57 -0.64
C GLY A 141 5.39 -18.75 -2.15
N THR A 142 4.35 -18.58 -2.97
CA THR A 142 4.34 -18.81 -4.43
C THR A 142 3.73 -17.61 -5.15
N GLU A 143 4.09 -17.33 -6.40
CA GLU A 143 3.48 -16.22 -7.17
C GLU A 143 1.98 -16.43 -7.50
N THR A 144 1.42 -17.56 -7.10
CA THR A 144 0.01 -17.89 -7.29
C THR A 144 -0.87 -17.11 -6.31
N LYS A 145 -2.03 -16.73 -6.83
CA LYS A 145 -3.11 -16.09 -6.07
C LYS A 145 -3.48 -16.90 -4.81
N PRO A 146 -3.72 -16.25 -3.65
CA PRO A 146 -4.16 -16.93 -2.44
C PRO A 146 -5.54 -17.59 -2.60
N THR A 147 -5.72 -18.69 -1.89
CA THR A 147 -6.96 -19.48 -1.84
C THR A 147 -7.26 -19.84 -0.40
N LEU A 148 -8.46 -20.38 -0.13
CA LEU A 148 -8.85 -20.78 1.23
C LEU A 148 -7.89 -21.80 1.87
N SER A 149 -7.17 -22.62 1.09
CA SER A 149 -6.19 -23.57 1.63
C SER A 149 -4.94 -22.89 2.23
N ASN A 150 -4.73 -21.61 1.97
CA ASN A 150 -3.67 -20.84 2.62
C ASN A 150 -4.01 -20.46 4.07
N CYS A 151 -5.28 -20.58 4.46
CA CYS A 151 -5.75 -20.30 5.80
C CYS A 151 -6.01 -21.60 6.57
N PRO A 152 -5.50 -21.73 7.82
CA PRO A 152 -5.70 -22.91 8.65
C PRO A 152 -7.15 -23.11 9.12
#